data_AF-A0A5S9IM88-F1
#
_entry.id   AF-A0A5S9IM88-F1
#
_cell.length_a   1.000
_cell.length_b   1.000
_cell.length_c   1.000
_cell.angle_alpha   90.00
_cell.angle_beta   90.00
_cell.angle_gamma   90.00
#
_symmetry.space_group_name_H-M   'P 1'
#
loop_
_entity.id
_entity.type
_entity.pdbx_description
1 polymer ?
#
loop_
_entity_poly.entity_id
_entity_poly.type
_entity_poly.pdbx_seq_one_letter_code
_entity_poly.pdbx_strand_id
1 'polypeptide(L)'
;MSCTVVSNSKYLCVSCQNISEEKSRRCKKCNAIFSIVKIPASVQVSLPKPKTASEIMKRKAIGKPLKGFEFIGSLPKKFSMVIHGEPGSGKSYFALQIADAIANNSKRKTYYVTSEEELENLDFQNKIEYCEPSENLIFESVKNKKEFLKLIRNNSANIIVDSISDLGITAKEIKEFREEIGTFIYILHVTKDGDYRGTTQLIHDPQVQIVVAKGIAKTKKNRFGMSGQEYEIFTKED
;
A
#
# COMPACT_ATOMS: atom_id res chain seq x y z
N MET A 1 28.68 -23.84 24.30
CA MET A 1 29.28 -24.24 23.01
C MET A 1 29.18 -23.06 22.05
N SER A 2 30.32 -22.47 21.75
CA SER A 2 30.49 -21.31 20.86
C SER A 2 30.15 -21.68 19.43
N CYS A 3 29.22 -20.95 18.82
CA CYS A 3 28.89 -21.08 17.40
C CYS A 3 29.83 -20.18 16.60
N THR A 4 30.93 -20.75 16.08
CA THR A 4 31.87 -20.04 15.23
C THR A 4 31.25 -19.89 13.83
N VAL A 5 30.79 -18.70 13.47
CA VAL A 5 30.31 -18.42 12.11
C VAL A 5 31.52 -18.26 11.19
N VAL A 6 31.88 -19.34 10.49
CA VAL A 6 32.91 -19.31 9.44
C VAL A 6 32.32 -18.60 8.22
N SER A 7 32.63 -17.31 8.04
CA SER A 7 32.14 -16.51 6.90
C SER A 7 33.12 -16.57 5.71
N ASN A 8 33.12 -17.68 4.95
CA ASN A 8 33.83 -17.72 3.67
C ASN A 8 33.11 -16.85 2.64
N SER A 9 33.51 -15.58 2.61
CA SER A 9 32.99 -14.57 1.69
C SER A 9 33.36 -14.91 0.25
N LYS A 10 32.38 -15.14 -0.63
CA LYS A 10 32.61 -15.34 -2.07
C LYS A 10 32.53 -14.00 -2.80
N TYR A 11 33.19 -13.89 -3.95
CA TYR A 11 33.19 -12.70 -4.81
C TYR A 11 32.76 -13.08 -6.22
N LEU A 12 31.95 -12.26 -6.87
CA LEU A 12 31.43 -12.45 -8.23
C LEU A 12 31.96 -11.35 -9.15
N CYS A 13 32.50 -11.72 -10.31
CA CYS A 13 32.76 -10.77 -11.39
C CYS A 13 31.47 -10.48 -12.18
N VAL A 14 30.96 -9.25 -12.15
CA VAL A 14 29.73 -8.89 -12.87
C VAL A 14 29.88 -8.92 -14.39
N SER A 15 31.11 -8.86 -14.93
CA SER A 15 31.36 -8.86 -16.38
C SER A 15 31.37 -10.25 -17.00
N CYS A 16 31.84 -11.28 -16.28
CA CYS A 16 32.00 -12.63 -16.83
C CYS A 16 31.43 -13.74 -15.93
N GLN A 17 30.79 -13.35 -14.82
CA GLN A 17 30.16 -14.23 -13.83
C GLN A 17 31.12 -15.20 -13.13
N ASN A 18 32.44 -14.97 -13.20
CA ASN A 18 33.42 -15.78 -12.48
C ASN A 18 33.31 -15.58 -10.97
N ILE A 19 33.26 -16.66 -10.20
CA ILE A 19 33.26 -16.64 -8.73
C ILE A 19 34.68 -16.90 -8.22
N SER A 20 35.14 -16.10 -7.24
CA SER A 20 36.41 -16.28 -6.55
C SER A 20 36.24 -16.24 -5.03
N GLU A 21 37.17 -16.87 -4.31
CA GLU A 21 37.18 -16.85 -2.83
C GLU A 21 37.92 -15.61 -2.28
N GLU A 22 38.75 -14.99 -3.10
CA GLU A 22 39.51 -13.79 -2.75
C GLU A 22 38.98 -12.57 -3.51
N LYS A 23 39.06 -11.41 -2.85
CA LYS A 23 38.83 -10.11 -3.49
C LYS A 23 40.04 -9.77 -4.37
N SER A 24 39.81 -9.37 -5.60
CA SER A 24 40.85 -8.79 -6.45
C SER A 24 40.35 -7.53 -7.16
N ARG A 25 41.28 -6.66 -7.55
CA ARG A 25 40.96 -5.45 -8.35
C ARG A 25 40.65 -5.79 -9.81
N ARG A 26 41.20 -6.88 -10.30
CA ARG A 26 41.09 -7.39 -11.67
C ARG A 26 40.59 -8.83 -11.65
N CYS A 27 39.61 -9.16 -12.50
CA CYS A 27 39.13 -10.52 -12.67
C CYS A 27 40.20 -11.40 -13.32
N LYS A 28 40.55 -12.53 -12.67
CA LYS A 28 41.51 -13.51 -13.20
C LYS A 28 41.04 -14.21 -14.49
N LYS A 29 39.74 -14.16 -14.82
CA LYS A 29 39.15 -14.81 -16.01
C LYS A 29 39.00 -13.88 -17.21
N CYS A 30 38.45 -12.67 -17.02
CA CYS A 30 38.14 -11.75 -18.11
C CYS A 30 38.92 -10.43 -18.10
N ASN A 31 39.85 -10.25 -17.15
CA ASN A 31 40.65 -9.04 -16.96
C ASN A 31 39.87 -7.74 -16.69
N ALA A 32 38.54 -7.79 -16.53
CA ALA A 32 37.75 -6.63 -16.14
C ALA A 32 38.20 -6.09 -14.77
N ILE A 33 38.33 -4.76 -14.68
CA ILE A 33 38.79 -4.03 -13.50
C ILE A 33 37.57 -3.44 -12.78
N PHE A 34 37.57 -3.41 -11.44
CA PHE A 34 36.46 -2.91 -10.60
C PHE A 34 35.13 -3.67 -10.76
N SER A 35 35.11 -4.80 -11.45
CA SER A 35 33.89 -5.57 -11.71
C SER A 35 33.64 -6.68 -10.69
N ILE A 36 34.35 -6.71 -9.56
CA ILE A 36 34.25 -7.79 -8.57
C ILE A 36 33.47 -7.32 -7.35
N VAL A 37 32.30 -7.92 -7.13
CA VAL A 37 31.41 -7.62 -6.00
C VAL A 37 31.42 -8.77 -5.01
N LYS A 38 31.32 -8.46 -3.71
CA LYS A 38 31.18 -9.47 -2.66
C LYS A 38 29.77 -10.05 -2.74
N ILE A 39 29.65 -11.37 -2.76
CA ILE A 39 28.37 -12.07 -2.67
C ILE A 39 28.26 -12.73 -1.30
N PRO A 40 27.06 -12.71 -0.67
CA PRO A 40 26.86 -13.39 0.61
C PRO A 40 27.12 -14.90 0.46
N ALA A 41 27.76 -15.48 1.47
CA ALA A 41 28.01 -16.91 1.54
C ALA A 41 26.67 -17.64 1.72
N SER A 42 26.00 -17.98 0.60
CA SER A 42 24.67 -18.59 0.53
C SER A 42 23.56 -17.82 1.25
N VAL A 43 22.54 -17.37 0.52
CA VAL A 43 21.27 -16.98 1.14
C VAL A 43 20.55 -18.27 1.51
N GLN A 44 20.59 -18.66 2.79
CA GLN A 44 19.72 -19.73 3.29
C GLN A 44 18.28 -19.21 3.26
N VAL A 45 17.55 -19.54 2.20
CA VAL A 45 16.10 -19.31 2.15
C VAL A 45 15.45 -20.40 3.00
N SER A 46 15.14 -20.09 4.26
CA SER A 46 14.30 -20.97 5.07
C SER A 46 12.86 -20.87 4.56
N LEU A 47 12.40 -21.89 3.83
CA LEU A 47 10.99 -21.96 3.48
C LEU A 47 10.19 -22.18 4.78
N PRO A 48 9.10 -21.42 5.00
CA PRO A 48 8.27 -21.62 6.18
C PRO A 48 7.72 -23.05 6.17
N LYS A 49 7.89 -23.78 7.28
CA LYS A 49 7.34 -25.13 7.41
C LYS A 49 5.81 -25.08 7.27
N PRO A 50 5.20 -26.04 6.54
CA PRO A 50 3.75 -26.13 6.47
C PRO A 50 3.16 -26.32 7.87
N LYS A 51 1.99 -25.74 8.12
CA LYS A 51 1.28 -25.79 9.41
C LYS A 51 -0.04 -26.51 9.26
N THR A 52 -0.45 -27.23 10.30
CA THR A 52 -1.77 -27.86 10.37
C THR A 52 -2.86 -26.81 10.69
N ALA A 53 -4.12 -27.14 10.40
CA ALA A 53 -5.26 -26.28 10.74
C ALA A 53 -5.28 -25.93 12.24
N SER A 54 -5.01 -26.90 13.11
CA SER A 54 -4.96 -26.71 14.56
C SER A 54 -3.85 -25.74 15.00
N GLU A 55 -2.69 -25.75 14.33
CA GLU A 55 -1.60 -24.80 14.60
C GLU A 55 -1.93 -23.38 14.15
N ILE A 56 -2.67 -23.22 13.04
CA ILE A 56 -3.13 -21.93 12.55
C ILE A 56 -4.16 -21.34 13.53
N MET A 57 -5.11 -22.15 14.00
CA MET A 57 -6.18 -21.70 14.89
C MET A 57 -5.70 -21.28 16.28
N LYS A 58 -4.52 -21.73 16.73
CA LYS A 58 -3.88 -21.29 17.99
C LYS A 58 -3.58 -19.78 18.02
N ARG A 59 -3.40 -19.13 16.87
CA ARG A 59 -3.19 -17.68 16.76
C ARG A 59 -4.27 -17.05 15.89
N LYS A 60 -5.41 -16.71 16.50
CA LYS A 60 -6.48 -15.97 15.81
C LYS A 60 -5.98 -14.56 15.46
N ALA A 61 -5.83 -14.27 14.18
CA ALA A 61 -5.73 -12.89 13.70
C ALA A 61 -7.13 -12.28 13.79
N ILE A 62 -7.37 -11.43 14.78
CA ILE A 62 -8.69 -10.83 15.02
C ILE A 62 -8.74 -9.48 14.31
N GLY A 63 -9.54 -9.38 13.25
CA GLY A 63 -9.97 -8.11 12.69
C GLY A 63 -10.95 -7.42 13.63
N LYS A 64 -11.09 -6.10 13.51
CA LYS A 64 -12.06 -5.31 14.28
C LYS A 64 -12.96 -4.51 13.33
N PRO A 65 -14.25 -4.35 13.61
CA PRO A 65 -15.08 -3.43 12.86
C PRO A 65 -14.54 -2.01 13.01
N LEU A 66 -14.64 -1.23 11.94
CA LEU A 66 -14.32 0.19 11.93
C LEU A 66 -15.61 0.96 12.24
N LYS A 67 -15.60 1.77 13.30
CA LYS A 67 -16.79 2.51 13.74
C LYS A 67 -17.31 3.42 12.62
N GLY A 68 -18.60 3.31 12.29
CA GLY A 68 -19.24 4.04 11.19
C GLY A 68 -19.02 3.43 9.80
N PHE A 69 -18.22 2.36 9.70
CA PHE A 69 -17.89 1.66 8.47
C PHE A 69 -18.07 0.14 8.63
N GLU A 70 -19.06 -0.26 9.44
CA GLU A 70 -19.33 -1.67 9.78
C GLU A 70 -19.68 -2.51 8.55
N PHE A 71 -20.19 -1.89 7.49
CA PHE A 71 -20.51 -2.54 6.21
C PHE A 71 -19.29 -3.19 5.52
N ILE A 72 -18.07 -2.77 5.88
CA ILE A 72 -16.81 -3.35 5.38
C ILE A 72 -16.41 -4.59 6.21
N GLY A 73 -17.04 -4.82 7.36
CA GLY A 73 -16.77 -5.94 8.24
C GLY A 73 -15.56 -5.72 9.16
N SER A 74 -14.87 -6.81 9.52
CA SER A 74 -13.82 -6.80 10.54
C SER A 74 -12.42 -6.68 9.95
N LEU A 75 -11.88 -5.47 9.93
CA LEU A 75 -10.61 -5.14 9.29
C LEU A 75 -9.39 -5.53 10.16
N PRO A 76 -8.35 -6.16 9.59
CA PRO A 76 -7.10 -6.39 10.29
C PRO A 76 -6.29 -5.08 10.43
N LYS A 77 -5.24 -5.09 11.26
CA LYS A 77 -4.35 -3.92 11.49
C LYS A 77 -3.61 -3.43 10.23
N LYS A 78 -3.53 -4.25 9.19
CA LYS A 78 -2.93 -3.94 7.89
C LYS A 78 -3.82 -4.55 6.82
N PHE A 79 -4.42 -3.72 5.98
CA PHE A 79 -5.16 -4.20 4.80
C PHE A 79 -5.02 -3.25 3.62
N SER A 80 -5.29 -3.75 2.41
CA SER A 80 -5.34 -2.90 1.21
C SER A 80 -6.78 -2.74 0.71
N MET A 81 -7.11 -1.52 0.31
CA MET A 81 -8.38 -1.17 -0.29
C MET A 81 -8.16 -0.32 -1.53
N VAL A 82 -8.97 -0.59 -2.56
CA VAL A 82 -9.07 0.29 -3.73
C VAL A 82 -10.46 0.89 -3.80
N ILE A 83 -10.52 2.17 -4.09
CA ILE A 83 -11.74 2.93 -4.31
C ILE A 83 -11.73 3.38 -5.78
N HIS A 84 -12.78 3.07 -6.53
CA HIS A 84 -12.88 3.50 -7.93
C HIS A 84 -14.32 3.80 -8.30
N GLY A 85 -14.51 4.53 -9.39
CA GLY A 85 -15.80 5.04 -9.85
C GLY A 85 -15.61 6.23 -10.78
N GLU A 86 -16.71 6.68 -11.38
CA GLU A 86 -16.70 7.81 -12.31
C GLU A 86 -16.21 9.11 -11.65
N PRO A 87 -15.65 10.06 -12.42
CA PRO A 87 -15.39 11.41 -11.92
C PRO A 87 -16.66 12.02 -11.29
N GLY A 88 -16.52 12.74 -10.18
CA GLY A 88 -17.66 13.33 -9.47
C GLY A 88 -18.53 12.35 -8.67
N SER A 89 -18.21 11.05 -8.60
CA SER A 89 -19.08 10.08 -7.92
C SER A 89 -19.09 10.13 -6.38
N GLY A 90 -18.16 10.87 -5.76
CA GLY A 90 -17.99 10.95 -4.30
C GLY A 90 -16.77 10.18 -3.73
N LYS A 91 -15.84 9.72 -4.58
CA LYS A 91 -14.67 8.91 -4.15
C LYS A 91 -13.83 9.59 -3.09
N SER A 92 -13.45 10.85 -3.31
CA SER A 92 -12.60 11.61 -2.38
C SER A 92 -13.31 11.85 -1.04
N TYR A 93 -14.62 12.14 -1.06
CA TYR A 93 -15.44 12.25 0.16
C TYR A 93 -15.43 10.94 0.96
N PHE A 94 -15.72 9.80 0.30
CA PHE A 94 -15.65 8.50 0.97
C PHE A 94 -14.24 8.18 1.49
N ALA A 95 -13.20 8.49 0.70
CA ALA A 95 -11.82 8.27 1.10
C ALA A 95 -11.41 9.11 2.31
N LEU A 96 -11.87 10.36 2.39
CA LEU A 96 -11.65 11.23 3.54
C LEU A 96 -12.35 10.70 4.79
N GLN A 97 -13.64 10.36 4.69
CA GLN A 97 -14.41 9.84 5.81
C GLN A 97 -13.80 8.53 6.36
N ILE A 98 -13.41 7.59 5.48
CA ILE A 98 -12.78 6.34 5.93
C ILE A 98 -11.36 6.56 6.44
N ALA A 99 -10.61 7.50 5.87
CA ALA A 99 -9.28 7.86 6.36
C ALA A 99 -9.34 8.42 7.78
N ASP A 100 -10.29 9.29 8.07
CA ASP A 100 -10.51 9.83 9.41
C ASP A 100 -10.92 8.73 10.41
N ALA A 101 -11.85 7.86 10.01
CA ALA A 101 -12.20 6.71 10.84
C ALA A 101 -10.99 5.82 11.15
N ILE A 102 -10.11 5.58 10.17
CA ILE A 102 -8.86 4.83 10.39
C ILE A 102 -7.91 5.60 11.33
N ALA A 103 -7.76 6.91 11.17
CA ALA A 103 -6.93 7.75 12.02
C ALA A 103 -7.36 7.66 13.49
N ASN A 104 -8.67 7.72 13.74
CA ASN A 104 -9.26 7.66 15.08
C ASN A 104 -9.23 6.26 15.73
N ASN A 105 -9.05 5.19 14.94
CA ASN A 105 -9.08 3.81 15.44
C ASN A 105 -7.72 3.10 15.36
N SER A 106 -6.67 3.79 14.88
CA SER A 106 -5.33 3.24 14.68
C SER A 106 -4.32 3.84 15.65
N LYS A 107 -3.34 3.03 16.08
CA LYS A 107 -2.15 3.53 16.81
C LYS A 107 -1.08 4.12 15.88
N ARG A 108 -1.17 3.84 14.58
CA ARG A 108 -0.27 4.40 13.57
C ARG A 108 -0.84 5.72 13.08
N LYS A 109 0.04 6.69 12.80
CA LYS A 109 -0.28 7.89 12.05
C LYS A 109 -0.97 7.52 10.74
N THR A 110 -1.91 8.35 10.32
CA THR A 110 -2.67 8.16 9.09
C THR A 110 -2.50 9.39 8.23
N TYR A 111 -2.01 9.18 7.00
CA TYR A 111 -1.79 10.24 6.03
C TYR A 111 -2.82 10.12 4.92
N TYR A 112 -3.53 11.21 4.64
CA TYR A 112 -4.26 11.43 3.40
C TYR A 112 -3.34 12.18 2.44
N VAL A 113 -3.00 11.53 1.34
CA VAL A 113 -2.03 12.01 0.37
C VAL A 113 -2.77 12.37 -0.91
N THR A 114 -2.81 13.65 -1.24
CA THR A 114 -3.34 14.10 -2.53
C THR A 114 -2.21 14.24 -3.55
N SER A 115 -2.45 13.79 -4.78
CA SER A 115 -1.53 13.95 -5.92
C SER A 115 -2.07 14.84 -7.01
N GLU A 116 -3.39 15.07 -7.04
CA GLU A 116 -4.06 15.90 -8.04
C GLU A 116 -4.31 17.33 -7.52
N GLU A 117 -4.48 17.48 -6.21
CA GLU A 117 -4.97 18.72 -5.61
C GLU A 117 -3.89 19.38 -4.74
N GLU A 118 -3.88 20.71 -4.75
CA GLU A 118 -3.16 21.49 -3.75
C GLU A 118 -4.02 21.59 -2.49
N LEU A 119 -3.41 21.55 -1.31
CA LEU A 119 -4.15 21.57 -0.04
C LEU A 119 -4.91 22.89 0.17
N GLU A 120 -4.42 23.96 -0.44
CA GLU A 120 -5.02 25.29 -0.44
C GLU A 120 -6.10 25.48 -1.51
N ASN A 121 -6.40 24.46 -2.32
CA ASN A 121 -7.45 24.53 -3.33
C ASN A 121 -8.85 24.56 -2.69
N LEU A 122 -9.73 25.41 -3.22
CA LEU A 122 -11.12 25.56 -2.75
C LEU A 122 -11.90 24.24 -2.75
N ASP A 123 -11.75 23.40 -3.78
CA ASP A 123 -12.44 22.11 -3.86
C ASP A 123 -11.99 21.15 -2.74
N PHE A 124 -10.69 21.12 -2.47
CA PHE A 124 -10.15 20.33 -1.35
C PHE A 124 -10.65 20.86 -0.01
N GLN A 125 -10.63 22.18 0.19
CA GLN A 125 -11.15 22.81 1.40
C GLN A 125 -12.64 22.53 1.61
N ASN A 126 -13.46 22.58 0.56
CA ASN A 126 -14.88 22.23 0.64
C ASN A 126 -15.09 20.76 1.07
N LYS A 127 -14.26 19.83 0.61
CA LYS A 127 -14.30 18.43 1.06
C LYS A 127 -13.95 18.29 2.53
N ILE A 128 -12.94 19.05 2.99
CA ILE A 128 -12.52 19.07 4.41
C ILE A 128 -13.64 19.67 5.27
N GLU A 129 -14.26 20.77 4.85
CA GLU A 129 -15.37 21.41 5.55
C GLU A 129 -16.59 20.47 5.64
N TYR A 130 -16.91 19.75 4.56
CA TYR A 130 -18.01 18.79 4.59
C TYR A 130 -17.73 17.60 5.52
N CYS A 131 -16.53 17.01 5.42
CA CYS A 131 -16.17 15.79 6.13
C CYS A 131 -15.78 16.03 7.60
N GLU A 132 -15.36 17.25 7.95
CA GLU A 132 -14.90 17.64 9.29
C GLU A 132 -13.92 16.62 9.91
N PRO A 133 -12.83 16.26 9.21
CA PRO A 133 -11.90 15.24 9.70
C PRO A 133 -11.25 15.70 11.00
N SER A 134 -10.96 14.74 11.88
CA SER A 134 -10.25 14.99 13.13
C SER A 134 -8.80 15.39 12.91
N GLU A 135 -8.20 16.02 13.91
CA GLU A 135 -6.76 16.38 13.93
C GLU A 135 -5.81 15.15 13.85
N ASN A 136 -6.34 13.94 14.03
CA ASN A 136 -5.55 12.70 13.90
C ASN A 136 -5.23 12.35 12.44
N LEU A 137 -5.99 12.90 11.48
CA LEU A 137 -5.74 12.72 10.05
C LEU A 137 -4.76 13.79 9.54
N ILE A 138 -3.63 13.35 9.01
CA ILE A 138 -2.58 14.24 8.52
C ILE A 138 -2.68 14.35 7.01
N PHE A 139 -2.61 15.56 6.47
CA PHE A 139 -2.69 15.82 5.04
C PHE A 139 -1.31 16.10 4.45
N GLU A 140 -1.04 15.52 3.28
CA GLU A 140 0.19 15.74 2.51
C GLU A 140 -0.17 15.87 1.03
N SER A 141 0.53 16.76 0.32
CA SER A 141 0.45 16.84 -1.15
C SER A 141 1.78 16.38 -1.75
N VAL A 142 1.71 15.54 -2.77
CA VAL A 142 2.89 15.02 -3.48
C VAL A 142 2.73 15.24 -4.98
N LYS A 143 3.76 15.80 -5.62
CA LYS A 143 3.70 16.17 -7.05
C LYS A 143 4.15 15.06 -7.97
N ASN A 144 4.85 14.06 -7.43
CA ASN A 144 5.44 13.00 -8.21
C ASN A 144 5.70 11.75 -7.37
N LYS A 145 5.93 10.65 -8.08
CA LYS A 145 6.27 9.34 -7.53
C LYS A 145 7.43 9.36 -6.53
N LYS A 146 8.46 10.17 -6.77
CA LYS A 146 9.67 10.19 -5.92
C LYS A 146 9.35 10.76 -4.53
N GLU A 147 8.56 11.83 -4.47
CA GLU A 147 8.06 12.41 -3.22
C GLU A 147 7.20 11.41 -2.46
N PHE A 148 6.28 10.75 -3.14
CA PHE A 148 5.43 9.72 -2.54
C PHE A 148 6.24 8.56 -1.94
N LEU A 149 7.21 8.03 -2.67
CA LEU A 149 8.07 6.94 -2.16
C LEU A 149 8.94 7.39 -0.97
N LYS A 150 9.35 8.66 -0.94
CA LYS A 150 10.08 9.23 0.21
C LYS A 150 9.18 9.33 1.44
N LEU A 151 7.92 9.73 1.27
CA LEU A 151 6.92 9.79 2.34
C LEU A 151 6.70 8.41 2.97
N ILE A 152 6.52 7.37 2.14
CA ILE A 152 6.29 5.99 2.61
C ILE A 152 7.50 5.44 3.38
N ARG A 153 8.71 5.53 2.81
CA ARG A 153 9.91 4.90 3.41
C ARG A 153 10.23 5.42 4.81
N ASN A 154 9.86 6.66 5.09
CA ASN A 154 10.13 7.29 6.38
C ASN A 154 9.06 6.98 7.44
N ASN A 155 7.94 6.34 7.07
CA ASN A 155 6.77 6.22 7.93
C ASN A 155 6.16 4.81 7.90
N SER A 156 6.20 4.11 9.04
CA SER A 156 5.30 2.96 9.27
C SER A 156 3.88 3.43 9.61
N ALA A 157 3.22 4.07 8.63
CA ALA A 157 1.93 4.73 8.77
C ALA A 157 0.83 4.06 7.93
N ASN A 158 -0.42 4.44 8.18
CA ASN A 158 -1.51 4.19 7.23
C ASN A 158 -1.47 5.27 6.16
N ILE A 159 -1.65 4.88 4.90
CA ILE A 159 -1.54 5.76 3.75
C ILE A 159 -2.82 5.63 2.92
N ILE A 160 -3.48 6.75 2.69
CA ILE A 160 -4.62 6.90 1.79
C ILE A 160 -4.17 7.83 0.67
N VAL A 161 -4.37 7.47 -0.60
CA VAL A 161 -3.87 8.24 -1.75
C VAL A 161 -4.98 8.57 -2.74
N ASP A 162 -5.12 9.85 -3.04
CA ASP A 162 -6.07 10.41 -4.01
C ASP A 162 -5.32 11.22 -5.09
N SER A 163 -4.96 10.67 -6.24
CA SER A 163 -5.17 9.29 -6.73
C SER A 163 -3.84 8.61 -7.05
N ILE A 164 -3.79 7.28 -7.04
CA ILE A 164 -2.53 6.59 -7.39
C ILE A 164 -2.24 6.64 -8.90
N SER A 165 -3.25 6.96 -9.70
CA SER A 165 -3.18 6.99 -11.18
C SER A 165 -2.17 8.04 -11.64
N ASP A 166 -2.16 9.20 -10.99
CA ASP A 166 -1.35 10.36 -11.39
C ASP A 166 0.12 10.21 -10.98
N LEU A 167 0.38 9.38 -9.97
CA LEU A 167 1.73 9.08 -9.52
C LEU A 167 2.45 8.04 -10.39
N GLY A 168 1.75 7.38 -11.32
CA GLY A 168 2.35 6.35 -12.18
C GLY A 168 2.95 5.18 -11.38
N ILE A 169 2.30 4.81 -10.29
CA ILE A 169 2.74 3.70 -9.42
C ILE A 169 2.12 2.41 -9.93
N THR A 170 2.97 1.41 -10.11
CA THR A 170 2.56 0.10 -10.63
C THR A 170 2.14 -0.85 -9.51
N ALA A 171 1.34 -1.87 -9.84
CA ALA A 171 0.99 -2.94 -8.90
C ALA A 171 2.21 -3.66 -8.31
N LYS A 172 3.31 -3.77 -9.08
CA LYS A 172 4.57 -4.35 -8.62
C LYS A 172 5.20 -3.49 -7.52
N GLU A 173 5.26 -2.18 -7.71
CA GLU A 173 5.83 -1.27 -6.73
C GLU A 173 4.99 -1.22 -5.45
N ILE A 174 3.66 -1.27 -5.57
CA ILE A 174 2.78 -1.42 -4.41
C ILE A 174 3.17 -2.67 -3.62
N LYS A 175 3.38 -3.82 -4.27
CA LYS A 175 3.82 -5.05 -3.58
C LYS A 175 5.16 -4.89 -2.87
N GLU A 176 6.09 -4.11 -3.44
CA GLU A 176 7.41 -3.88 -2.85
C GLU A 176 7.32 -3.08 -1.54
N PHE A 177 6.52 -2.02 -1.48
CA PHE A 177 6.40 -1.20 -0.25
C PHE A 177 5.25 -1.61 0.68
N ARG A 178 4.35 -2.51 0.26
CA ARG A 178 3.15 -2.89 1.03
C ARG A 178 3.49 -3.39 2.44
N GLU A 179 4.58 -4.13 2.58
CA GLU A 179 4.98 -4.73 3.86
C GLU A 179 5.47 -3.67 4.86
N GLU A 180 6.01 -2.56 4.37
CA GLU A 180 6.59 -1.47 5.18
C GLU A 180 5.50 -0.57 5.79
N ILE A 181 4.34 -0.46 5.13
CA ILE A 181 3.24 0.39 5.56
C ILE A 181 2.12 -0.36 6.31
N GLY A 182 1.26 0.42 6.96
CA GLY A 182 0.08 -0.03 7.69
C GLY A 182 -1.07 -0.40 6.78
N THR A 183 -2.21 0.27 6.92
CA THR A 183 -3.31 0.23 5.97
C THR A 183 -2.95 1.02 4.71
N PHE A 184 -3.32 0.52 3.54
CA PHE A 184 -3.08 1.19 2.27
C PHE A 184 -4.38 1.31 1.47
N ILE A 185 -4.83 2.53 1.25
CA ILE A 185 -6.02 2.83 0.45
C ILE A 185 -5.60 3.72 -0.71
N TYR A 186 -6.13 3.46 -1.89
CA TYR A 186 -5.89 4.32 -3.03
C TYR A 186 -7.11 4.45 -3.93
N ILE A 187 -7.23 5.61 -4.54
CA ILE A 187 -8.24 5.91 -5.55
C ILE A 187 -7.68 5.63 -6.94
N LEU A 188 -8.49 4.98 -7.78
CA LEU A 188 -8.26 4.84 -9.21
C LEU A 188 -9.32 5.62 -9.99
N HIS A 189 -8.85 6.35 -11.01
CA HIS A 189 -9.73 6.99 -11.98
C HIS A 189 -10.12 6.04 -13.10
N VAL A 190 -11.44 5.87 -13.27
CA VAL A 190 -12.05 5.08 -14.34
C VAL A 190 -12.21 5.98 -15.55
N THR A 191 -11.76 5.55 -16.74
CA THR A 191 -12.06 6.27 -17.97
C THR A 191 -13.46 5.91 -18.48
N LYS A 192 -14.04 6.75 -19.34
CA LYS A 192 -15.43 6.60 -19.83
C LYS A 192 -15.70 5.27 -20.55
N ASP A 193 -14.67 4.60 -21.05
CA ASP A 193 -14.78 3.32 -21.75
C ASP A 193 -14.73 2.10 -20.81
N GLY A 194 -14.76 2.33 -19.49
CA GLY A 194 -14.62 1.27 -18.48
C GLY A 194 -13.19 0.76 -18.31
N ASP A 195 -12.26 1.23 -19.15
CA ASP A 195 -10.84 0.98 -19.04
C ASP A 195 -10.20 1.91 -17.99
N TYR A 196 -9.26 1.37 -17.23
CA TYR A 196 -8.61 2.08 -16.13
C TYR A 196 -7.28 2.66 -16.61
N ARG A 197 -6.85 3.81 -16.05
CA ARG A 197 -5.49 4.34 -16.25
C ARG A 197 -4.44 3.57 -15.43
N GLY A 198 -4.43 2.24 -15.56
CA GLY A 198 -3.55 1.34 -14.83
C GLY A 198 -3.84 -0.14 -15.16
N THR A 199 -2.94 -1.04 -14.76
CA THR A 199 -3.15 -2.48 -14.98
C THR A 199 -4.32 -2.99 -14.13
N THR A 200 -5.13 -3.93 -14.66
CA THR A 200 -6.24 -4.59 -13.94
C THR A 200 -5.83 -5.15 -12.56
N GLN A 201 -4.54 -5.44 -12.38
CA GLN A 201 -3.93 -5.85 -11.11
C GLN A 201 -4.17 -4.86 -9.97
N LEU A 202 -4.21 -3.54 -10.23
CA LEU A 202 -4.48 -2.51 -9.22
C LEU A 202 -5.89 -2.62 -8.63
N ILE A 203 -6.80 -3.34 -9.28
CA ILE A 203 -8.16 -3.54 -8.79
C ILE A 203 -8.30 -4.90 -8.11
N HIS A 204 -7.62 -5.91 -8.65
CA HIS A 204 -7.76 -7.28 -8.19
C HIS A 204 -6.82 -7.66 -7.04
N ASP A 205 -5.66 -7.02 -6.90
CA ASP A 205 -4.69 -7.30 -5.84
C ASP A 205 -5.17 -6.86 -4.44
N PRO A 206 -5.84 -5.69 -4.27
CA PRO A 206 -6.36 -5.27 -2.97
C PRO A 206 -7.33 -6.26 -2.32
N GLN A 207 -7.35 -6.28 -0.99
CA GLN A 207 -8.21 -7.18 -0.23
C GLN A 207 -9.67 -6.70 -0.21
N VAL A 208 -9.89 -5.40 -0.30
CA VAL A 208 -11.21 -4.77 -0.41
C VAL A 208 -11.28 -3.91 -1.66
N GLN A 209 -12.41 -3.96 -2.37
CA GLN A 209 -12.72 -3.12 -3.52
C GLN A 209 -14.05 -2.43 -3.27
N ILE A 210 -14.02 -1.10 -3.29
CA ILE A 210 -15.19 -0.23 -3.20
C ILE A 210 -15.43 0.41 -4.57
N VAL A 211 -16.67 0.30 -5.05
CA VAL A 211 -17.17 1.03 -6.22
C VAL A 211 -18.01 2.18 -5.70
N VAL A 212 -17.70 3.41 -6.10
CA VAL A 212 -18.49 4.59 -5.74
C VAL A 212 -19.24 5.09 -6.95
N ALA A 213 -20.57 5.15 -6.85
CA ALA A 213 -21.44 5.68 -7.89
C ALA A 213 -22.58 6.48 -7.24
N LYS A 214 -22.83 7.70 -7.74
CA LYS A 214 -23.93 8.57 -7.29
C LYS A 214 -24.00 8.74 -5.76
N GLY A 215 -22.87 8.97 -5.10
CA GLY A 215 -22.83 9.15 -3.65
C GLY A 215 -22.99 7.87 -2.82
N ILE A 216 -23.01 6.70 -3.46
CA ILE A 216 -23.11 5.40 -2.78
C ILE A 216 -21.80 4.63 -2.95
N ALA A 217 -21.19 4.24 -1.82
CA ALA A 217 -20.03 3.36 -1.77
C ALA A 217 -20.48 1.91 -1.61
N LYS A 218 -20.18 1.05 -2.58
CA LYS A 218 -20.57 -0.37 -2.60
C LYS A 218 -19.36 -1.30 -2.56
N THR A 219 -19.41 -2.31 -1.71
CA THR A 219 -18.39 -3.38 -1.66
C THR A 219 -18.54 -4.32 -2.87
N LYS A 220 -17.57 -4.30 -3.79
CA LYS A 220 -17.53 -5.26 -4.92
C LYS A 220 -16.72 -6.52 -4.59
N LYS A 221 -15.65 -6.35 -3.82
CA LYS A 221 -14.83 -7.43 -3.26
C LYS A 221 -14.56 -7.10 -1.80
N ASN A 222 -14.78 -8.05 -0.91
CA ASN A 222 -14.48 -7.87 0.50
C ASN A 222 -13.99 -9.18 1.11
N ARG A 223 -12.75 -9.20 1.62
CA ARG A 223 -12.17 -10.36 2.33
C ARG A 223 -12.48 -10.38 3.83
N PHE A 224 -13.09 -9.32 4.36
CA PHE A 224 -13.27 -9.08 5.79
C PHE A 224 -14.74 -8.96 6.21
N GLY A 225 -15.65 -9.00 5.24
CA GLY A 225 -17.10 -8.90 5.40
C GLY A 225 -17.82 -9.33 4.13
N MET A 226 -19.13 -9.16 4.11
CA MET A 226 -19.94 -9.48 2.92
C MET A 226 -19.65 -8.48 1.78
N SER A 227 -19.75 -8.96 0.54
CA SER A 227 -19.78 -8.09 -0.65
C SER A 227 -21.22 -7.70 -0.97
N GLY A 228 -21.41 -6.62 -1.71
CA GLY A 228 -22.72 -6.07 -2.08
C GLY A 228 -23.33 -5.13 -1.03
N GLN A 229 -22.66 -4.91 0.10
CA GLN A 229 -23.05 -3.93 1.10
C GLN A 229 -22.81 -2.51 0.60
N GLU A 230 -23.69 -1.59 0.96
CA GLU A 230 -23.73 -0.19 0.52
C GLU A 230 -23.59 0.77 1.70
N TYR A 231 -23.05 1.94 1.42
CA TYR A 231 -22.86 3.04 2.36
C TYR A 231 -23.16 4.35 1.64
N GLU A 232 -24.03 5.16 2.23
CA GLU A 232 -24.40 6.48 1.72
C GLU A 232 -23.37 7.51 2.19
N ILE A 233 -22.70 8.18 1.24
CA ILE A 233 -21.59 9.09 1.52
C ILE A 233 -22.11 10.44 2.01
N PHE A 234 -23.24 10.88 1.46
CA PHE A 234 -23.82 12.19 1.70
C PHE A 234 -25.10 12.04 2.52
N THR A 235 -24.96 12.09 3.84
CA THR A 235 -26.10 11.97 4.78
C THR A 235 -26.45 13.29 5.47
N LYS A 236 -25.60 14.31 5.33
CA LYS A 236 -25.90 15.68 5.78
C LYS A 236 -26.82 16.29 4.72
N GLU A 237 -28.04 16.68 5.10
CA GLU A 237 -28.90 17.53 4.27
C GLU A 237 -28.21 18.91 4.14
N ASP A 238 -28.19 19.48 2.92
CA ASP A 238 -27.65 20.81 2.63
C ASP A 238 -28.37 21.93 3.41
#